data_AF-A0A519I7K7-F1
#
_entry.id   AF-A0A519I7K7-F1
#
_cell.length_a   1.000
_cell.length_b   1.000
_cell.length_c   1.000
_cell.angle_alpha   90.00
_cell.angle_beta   90.00
_cell.angle_gamma   90.00
#
_symmetry.space_group_name_H-M   'P 1'
#
loop_
_entity.id
_entity.type
_entity.pdbx_description
1 polymer ?
#
loop_
_entity_poly.entity_id
_entity_poly.type
_entity_poly.pdbx_seq_one_letter_code
_entity_poly.pdbx_strand_id
1 'polypeptide(L)'
;MALGLCLGAATGYAAAEGANTPPAGYKACAIEGQKCSFSGTASVVYGAGTAWTRARSFTHGVSCSNAVFGDPAWGVQKACYVSAATPSPTPAPAPVPSPAPPPAPVLA
;
A
#
# COMPACT_ATOMS: atom_id res chain seq x y z
N MET A 1 3.90 51.29 14.31
CA MET A 1 4.37 50.72 13.03
C MET A 1 4.62 49.25 13.29
N ALA A 2 3.76 48.38 12.74
CA ALA A 2 3.57 47.00 13.20
C ALA A 2 4.83 46.13 13.03
N LEU A 3 5.14 45.36 14.07
CA LEU A 3 6.16 44.32 14.06
C LEU A 3 5.76 43.24 13.05
N GLY A 4 6.63 43.02 12.06
CA GLY A 4 6.56 41.91 11.14
C GLY A 4 6.84 40.59 11.85
N LEU A 5 5.85 39.70 11.83
CA LEU A 5 6.02 38.28 12.14
C LEU A 5 6.16 37.51 10.84
N CYS A 6 7.41 37.24 10.45
CA CYS A 6 7.73 36.20 9.49
C CYS A 6 7.74 34.88 10.26
N LEU A 7 6.57 34.22 10.39
CA LEU A 7 6.51 32.84 10.90
C LEU A 7 6.79 31.87 9.76
N GLY A 8 7.90 31.16 9.92
CA GLY A 8 8.54 30.34 8.91
C GLY A 8 7.74 29.12 8.45
N ALA A 9 8.22 28.61 7.32
CA ALA A 9 7.75 27.42 6.65
C ALA A 9 7.87 26.17 7.54
N ALA A 10 6.77 25.42 7.63
CA ALA A 10 6.81 23.98 7.80
C ALA A 10 6.27 23.35 6.51
N THR A 11 7.19 23.00 5.61
CA THR A 11 6.97 21.94 4.63
C THR A 11 6.67 20.65 5.39
N GLY A 12 5.44 20.15 5.27
CA GLY A 12 5.01 18.91 5.89
C GLY A 12 3.64 18.49 5.39
N TYR A 13 3.61 17.92 4.19
CA TYR A 13 2.54 17.22 3.50
C TYR A 13 1.54 16.48 4.42
N ALA A 14 0.57 17.21 4.98
CA ALA A 14 -0.69 16.64 5.39
C ALA A 14 -1.73 17.18 4.41
N ALA A 15 -1.82 16.54 3.25
CA ALA A 15 -3.07 16.55 2.51
C ALA A 15 -4.10 15.86 3.41
N ALA A 16 -4.71 16.58 4.33
CA ALA A 16 -6.08 16.28 4.72
C ALA A 16 -6.92 16.79 3.53
N GLU A 17 -7.01 16.03 2.44
CA GLU A 17 -8.06 15.04 2.28
C GLU A 17 -9.39 15.63 2.77
N GLY A 18 -10.05 16.36 1.88
CA GLY A 18 -11.43 16.78 2.11
C GLY A 18 -12.28 15.55 2.41
N ALA A 19 -12.78 15.46 3.64
CA ALA A 19 -13.90 14.61 4.07
C ALA A 19 -13.85 13.09 3.74
N ASN A 20 -12.71 12.52 3.36
CA ASN A 20 -12.57 11.07 3.21
C ASN A 20 -12.23 10.47 4.57
N THR A 21 -13.23 10.06 5.34
CA THR A 21 -13.01 9.30 6.58
C THR A 21 -12.90 7.82 6.24
N PRO A 22 -11.68 7.24 6.13
CA PRO A 22 -11.55 5.83 5.84
C PRO A 22 -12.10 4.98 6.99
N PRO A 23 -12.40 3.69 6.74
CA PRO A 23 -12.70 2.74 7.79
C PRO A 23 -11.61 2.73 8.87
N ALA A 24 -12.00 2.52 10.13
CA ALA A 24 -11.06 2.51 11.25
C ALA A 24 -9.91 1.51 11.00
N GLY A 25 -8.67 1.93 11.28
CA GLY A 25 -7.47 1.13 11.10
C GLY A 25 -6.84 1.19 9.70
N TYR A 26 -7.39 2.00 8.78
CA TYR A 26 -6.79 2.28 7.48
C TYR A 26 -6.17 3.67 7.44
N LYS A 27 -4.98 3.78 6.83
CA LYS A 27 -4.27 5.04 6.62
C LYS A 27 -4.20 5.38 5.13
N ALA A 28 -4.24 6.65 4.80
CA ALA A 28 -4.07 7.11 3.43
C ALA A 28 -2.75 6.62 2.85
N CYS A 29 -2.79 6.15 1.60
CA CYS A 29 -1.63 5.60 0.92
C CYS A 29 -1.36 6.25 -0.43
N ALA A 30 -2.39 6.41 -1.25
CA ALA A 30 -2.27 6.96 -2.59
C ALA A 30 -3.61 7.51 -3.07
N ILE A 31 -3.60 8.59 -3.84
CA ILE A 31 -4.79 9.07 -4.57
C ILE A 31 -5.03 8.23 -5.84
N GLU A 32 -6.22 8.32 -6.43
CA GLU A 32 -6.58 7.68 -7.69
C GLU A 32 -5.57 8.01 -8.80
N GLY A 33 -5.09 6.96 -9.47
CA GLY A 33 -4.05 7.03 -10.50
C GLY A 33 -2.61 6.88 -9.96
N GLN A 34 -2.40 6.82 -8.65
CA GLN A 34 -1.07 6.64 -8.04
C GLN A 34 -0.85 5.20 -7.53
N LYS A 35 0.41 4.83 -7.26
CA LYS A 35 0.75 3.50 -6.71
C LYS A 35 0.89 3.57 -5.19
N CYS A 36 0.08 2.79 -4.48
CA CYS A 36 0.24 2.55 -3.05
C CYS A 36 1.33 1.50 -2.85
N SER A 37 2.47 1.87 -2.27
CA SER A 37 3.58 0.94 -2.03
C SER A 37 3.72 0.66 -0.54
N PHE A 38 3.75 -0.61 -0.17
CA PHE A 38 3.94 -1.05 1.21
C PHE A 38 4.70 -2.38 1.25
N SER A 39 5.40 -2.63 2.34
CA SER A 39 6.12 -3.88 2.58
C SER A 39 5.21 -4.89 3.26
N GLY A 40 5.36 -6.17 2.90
CA GLY A 40 4.55 -7.23 3.44
C GLY A 40 3.16 -7.31 2.80
N THR A 41 2.22 -7.91 3.53
CA THR A 41 0.82 -8.06 3.09
C THR A 41 -0.05 -7.10 3.88
N ALA A 42 -0.86 -6.33 3.18
CA ALA A 42 -1.79 -5.38 3.79
C ALA A 42 -3.11 -5.38 3.05
N SER A 43 -4.17 -5.06 3.78
CA SER A 43 -5.50 -4.88 3.21
C SER A 43 -5.64 -3.45 2.72
N VAL A 44 -6.14 -3.29 1.50
CA VAL A 44 -6.34 -1.99 0.85
C VAL A 44 -7.83 -1.81 0.56
N VAL A 45 -8.34 -0.62 0.91
CA VAL A 45 -9.67 -0.15 0.53
C VAL A 45 -9.52 1.05 -0.39
N TYR A 46 -10.44 1.17 -1.33
CA TYR A 46 -10.48 2.25 -2.31
C TYR A 46 -11.82 2.96 -2.22
N GLY A 47 -11.84 4.27 -2.26
CA GLY A 47 -13.10 5.00 -2.15
C GLY A 47 -12.96 6.48 -1.87
N ALA A 48 -14.10 7.10 -1.64
CA ALA A 48 -14.22 8.49 -1.25
C ALA A 48 -15.49 8.71 -0.40
N GLY A 49 -15.41 9.62 0.58
CA GLY A 49 -16.46 10.02 1.49
C GLY A 49 -16.97 8.82 2.29
N THR A 50 -18.19 8.40 1.96
CA THR A 50 -18.88 7.26 2.58
C THR A 50 -18.90 6.00 1.71
N ALA A 51 -18.36 6.07 0.49
CA ALA A 51 -18.39 4.99 -0.49
C ALA A 51 -17.02 4.32 -0.60
N TRP A 52 -16.96 3.06 -0.18
CA TRP A 52 -15.72 2.28 -0.08
C TRP A 52 -15.87 0.92 -0.75
N THR A 53 -14.81 0.45 -1.41
CA THR A 53 -14.73 -0.93 -1.88
C THR A 53 -14.52 -1.90 -0.73
N ARG A 54 -14.78 -3.18 -0.97
CA ARG A 54 -14.36 -4.25 -0.05
C ARG A 54 -12.85 -4.20 0.14
N ALA A 55 -12.40 -4.51 1.36
CA ALA A 55 -10.99 -4.66 1.66
C ALA A 55 -10.39 -5.81 0.84
N ARG A 56 -9.27 -5.55 0.19
CA ARG A 56 -8.56 -6.54 -0.63
C ARG A 56 -7.10 -6.60 -0.21
N SER A 57 -6.59 -7.80 0.02
CA SER A 57 -5.20 -8.00 0.42
C SER A 57 -4.28 -7.98 -0.79
N PHE A 58 -3.21 -7.19 -0.70
CA PHE A 58 -2.12 -7.20 -1.68
C PHE A 58 -0.79 -7.34 -0.96
N THR A 59 0.24 -7.69 -1.71
CA THR A 59 1.61 -7.83 -1.21
C THR A 59 2.52 -6.92 -2.04
N HIS A 60 3.46 -6.23 -1.40
CA HIS A 60 4.39 -5.28 -2.04
C HIS A 60 3.77 -4.00 -2.65
N GLY A 61 2.46 -3.80 -2.49
CA GLY A 61 1.73 -2.63 -2.99
C GLY A 61 0.66 -2.94 -4.04
N VAL A 62 -0.03 -1.90 -4.49
CA VAL A 62 -1.12 -1.98 -5.47
C VAL A 62 -1.30 -0.66 -6.21
N SER A 63 -1.67 -0.73 -7.48
CA SER A 63 -2.09 0.45 -8.25
C SER A 63 -3.46 0.94 -7.78
N CYS A 64 -3.54 2.19 -7.35
CA CYS A 64 -4.77 2.79 -6.86
C CYS A 64 -5.64 3.27 -8.03
N SER A 65 -6.46 2.39 -8.61
CA SER A 65 -7.29 2.76 -9.77
C SER A 65 -8.61 2.00 -9.84
N ASN A 66 -9.57 2.59 -10.55
CA ASN A 66 -10.84 1.96 -10.93
C ASN A 66 -10.65 0.62 -11.64
N ALA A 67 -9.57 0.45 -12.41
CA ALA A 67 -9.29 -0.81 -13.10
C ALA A 67 -8.96 -1.95 -12.13
N VAL A 68 -8.34 -1.65 -10.99
CA VAL A 68 -8.01 -2.65 -9.97
C VAL A 68 -9.21 -2.89 -9.06
N PHE A 69 -9.83 -1.83 -8.55
CA PHE A 69 -10.80 -1.90 -7.44
C PHE A 69 -12.27 -1.77 -7.86
N GLY A 70 -12.56 -1.28 -9.05
CA GLY A 70 -13.88 -0.78 -9.44
C GLY A 70 -14.12 0.66 -8.97
N ASP A 71 -15.26 1.24 -9.36
CA ASP A 71 -15.65 2.60 -8.95
C ASP A 71 -16.84 2.59 -7.97
N PRO A 72 -16.62 2.75 -6.66
CA PRO A 72 -17.69 2.88 -5.68
C PRO A 72 -18.33 4.28 -5.66
N ALA A 73 -17.67 5.31 -6.21
CA ALA A 73 -18.06 6.71 -6.07
C ALA A 73 -17.87 7.45 -7.41
N TRP A 74 -18.92 7.46 -8.22
CA TRP A 74 -18.88 8.08 -9.55
C TRP A 74 -18.71 9.59 -9.48
N GLY A 75 -17.79 10.12 -10.30
CA GLY A 75 -17.54 11.57 -10.42
C GLY A 75 -16.74 12.19 -9.26
N VAL A 76 -16.23 11.38 -8.33
CA VAL A 76 -15.42 11.83 -7.19
C VAL A 76 -14.01 11.25 -7.30
N GLN A 77 -12.99 12.07 -7.00
CA GLN A 77 -11.62 11.58 -6.89
C GLN A 77 -11.51 10.63 -5.69
N LYS A 78 -11.07 9.41 -5.95
CA LYS A 78 -10.94 8.38 -4.92
C LYS A 78 -9.51 8.31 -4.40
N ALA A 79 -9.34 7.64 -3.26
CA ALA A 79 -8.03 7.34 -2.70
C ALA A 79 -7.99 5.91 -2.14
N CYS A 80 -6.78 5.36 -2.09
CA CYS A 80 -6.47 4.09 -1.49
C CYS A 80 -5.96 4.29 -0.08
N TYR A 81 -6.51 3.47 0.81
CA TYR A 81 -6.11 3.41 2.20
C TYR A 81 -5.70 1.99 2.52
N VAL A 82 -4.66 1.85 3.32
CA VAL A 82 -4.04 0.57 3.64
C VAL A 82 -4.09 0.33 5.14
N SER A 83 -4.37 -0.90 5.56
CA SER A 83 -4.31 -1.30 6.96
C SER A 83 -2.86 -1.23 7.49
N ALA A 84 -2.67 -1.43 8.79
CA ALA A 84 -1.35 -1.83 9.27
C ALA A 84 -0.93 -3.09 8.48
N ALA A 85 0.20 -3.01 7.76
CA ALA A 85 0.73 -4.15 7.07
C ALA A 85 1.27 -5.12 8.12
N THR A 86 0.93 -6.39 8.04
CA THR A 86 1.74 -7.38 8.74
C THR A 86 3.04 -7.50 7.95
N PRO A 87 4.21 -7.36 8.61
CA PRO A 87 5.46 -7.63 7.93
C PRO A 87 5.34 -9.05 7.36
N SER A 88 5.62 -9.21 6.06
CA SER A 88 5.73 -10.55 5.51
C SER A 88 6.77 -11.27 6.39
N PRO A 89 6.49 -12.49 6.88
CA PRO A 89 7.57 -13.28 7.44
C PRO A 89 8.67 -13.32 6.37
N THR A 90 9.90 -13.03 6.77
CA THR A 90 11.07 -13.30 5.93
C THR A 90 10.86 -14.70 5.36
N PRO A 91 10.85 -14.89 4.02
CA PRO A 91 10.77 -16.23 3.48
C PRO A 91 11.84 -17.05 4.19
N ALA A 92 11.42 -18.10 4.91
CA ALA A 92 12.38 -19.08 5.37
C ALA A 92 13.23 -19.44 4.16
N PRO A 93 14.57 -19.43 4.26
CA PRO A 93 15.43 -19.80 3.14
C PRO A 93 14.84 -21.08 2.54
N ALA A 94 14.52 -21.05 1.25
CA ALA A 94 14.03 -22.25 0.57
C ALA A 94 14.97 -23.40 0.96
N PRO A 95 14.46 -24.62 1.26
CA PRO A 95 15.33 -25.75 1.49
C PRO A 95 16.29 -25.81 0.31
N VAL A 96 17.58 -25.64 0.56
CA VAL A 96 18.61 -25.78 -0.47
C VAL A 96 18.33 -27.13 -1.14
N PRO A 97 18.16 -27.19 -2.48
CA PRO A 97 18.10 -28.46 -3.16
C PRO A 97 19.36 -29.23 -2.76
N SER A 98 19.18 -30.35 -2.07
CA SER A 98 20.31 -31.20 -1.70
C SER A 98 21.07 -31.52 -2.99
N PRO A 99 22.38 -31.26 -3.09
CA PRO A 99 23.14 -31.58 -4.28
C PRO A 99 22.97 -33.05 -4.63
N ALA A 100 22.63 -33.34 -5.89
CA ALA A 100 22.55 -34.71 -6.37
C ALA A 100 23.88 -35.43 -6.06
N PRO A 101 23.85 -36.69 -5.57
CA PRO A 101 25.07 -37.43 -5.32
C PRO A 101 25.89 -37.54 -6.61
N PRO A 102 27.22 -37.40 -6.56
CA PRO A 102 28.07 -37.52 -7.75
C PRO A 102 27.89 -38.92 -8.37
N PRO A 103 27.95 -39.03 -9.71
CA PRO A 103 27.89 -40.33 -10.37
C PRO A 103 29.02 -41.22 -9.87
N ALA A 104 28.67 -42.46 -9.52
CA ALA A 104 29.64 -43.46 -9.11
C ALA A 104 30.70 -43.70 -10.21
N PRO A 105 31.98 -43.90 -9.86
CA PRO A 105 33.01 -44.19 -10.85
C PRO A 105 32.71 -45.54 -11.51
N VAL A 106 32.56 -45.53 -12.83
CA VAL A 106 32.55 -46.75 -13.63
C VAL A 106 33.98 -47.29 -13.68
N LEU A 107 34.20 -48.49 -13.14
CA LEU A 107 35.45 -49.23 -13.35
C LEU A 107 35.47 -49.76 -14.79
N ALA A 108 36.54 -49.42 -15.52
CA ALA A 108 36.91 -49.99 -16.80
C ALA A 108 38.20 -50.80 -16.66
#